data_AF-A0A814I4C8-F1
#
_entry.id   AF-A0A814I4C8-F1
#
_cell.length_a   1.000
_cell.length_b   1.000
_cell.length_c   1.000
_cell.angle_alpha   90.00
_cell.angle_beta   90.00
_cell.angle_gamma   90.00
#
_symmetry.space_group_name_H-M   'P 1'
#
loop_
_entity.id
_entity.type
_entity.pdbx_description
1 polymer ?
#
loop_
_entity_poly.entity_id
_entity_poly.type
_entity_poly.pdbx_seq_one_letter_code
_entity_poly.pdbx_strand_id
1 'polypeptide(L)'
;MAKALFELTSRMNCLIVDEFGTVTLSQKNHPQLFFNGYYFRLVSNNKSLQKWRCTRALCNVRCQTIGFTVGEQYSVSFEQNA
;
A
#
# COMPACT_ATOMS: atom_id res chain seq x y z
N MET A 1 13.76 37.80 -13.06
CA MET A 1 13.86 37.14 -11.74
C MET A 1 12.77 36.05 -11.52
N ALA A 2 12.25 35.40 -12.57
CA ALA A 2 11.15 34.41 -12.43
C ALA A 2 11.55 32.94 -12.68
N LYS A 3 12.80 32.66 -13.08
CA LYS A 3 13.25 31.28 -13.35
C LYS A 3 13.62 30.49 -12.08
N ALA A 4 14.14 31.15 -11.05
CA ALA A 4 14.58 30.47 -9.83
C ALA A 4 13.42 29.93 -8.97
N LEU A 5 12.24 30.57 -9.00
CA LEU A 5 11.06 30.13 -8.27
C LEU A 5 10.38 28.90 -8.92
N PHE A 6 10.49 28.74 -10.25
CA PHE A 6 9.95 27.59 -10.97
C PHE A 6 10.82 26.33 -10.82
N GLU A 7 12.15 26.50 -10.67
CA GLU A 7 13.04 25.35 -10.43
C GLU A 7 12.96 24.82 -8.99
N LEU A 8 12.64 25.67 -8.00
CA LEU A 8 12.48 25.24 -6.61
C LEU A 8 11.15 24.50 -6.37
N THR A 9 10.06 24.87 -7.05
CA THR A 9 8.79 24.12 -6.99
C THR A 9 8.88 22.77 -7.70
N SER A 10 9.79 22.61 -8.66
CA SER A 10 10.05 21.32 -9.31
C SER A 10 10.75 20.31 -8.39
N ARG A 11 11.34 20.75 -7.27
CA ARG A 11 12.06 19.88 -6.31
C ARG A 11 11.30 19.56 -5.01
N MET A 12 10.17 20.21 -4.73
CA MET A 12 9.43 20.02 -3.47
C MET A 12 7.98 19.53 -3.64
N ASN A 13 7.70 18.75 -4.69
CA ASN A 13 6.38 18.17 -4.94
C ASN A 13 6.38 16.64 -5.00
N CYS A 14 7.30 16.00 -4.29
CA CYS A 14 7.09 14.63 -3.84
C CYS A 14 6.40 14.70 -2.47
N LEU A 15 5.10 14.99 -2.46
CA LEU A 15 4.28 14.60 -1.32
C LEU A 15 4.33 13.07 -1.31
N ILE A 16 5.26 12.51 -0.52
CA ILE A 16 5.19 11.11 -0.12
C ILE A 16 3.95 11.06 0.76
N VAL A 17 2.79 10.90 0.13
CA VAL A 17 1.58 10.50 0.84
C VAL A 17 1.87 9.08 1.25
N ASP A 18 2.19 8.87 2.52
CA ASP A 18 2.24 7.53 3.06
C ASP A 18 0.90 6.88 2.75
N GLU A 19 0.95 5.90 1.85
CA GLU A 19 -0.23 5.25 1.33
C GLU A 19 -0.71 4.24 2.37
N PHE A 20 -1.65 4.65 3.24
CA PHE A 20 -2.16 3.79 4.32
C PHE A 20 -3.32 2.91 3.85
N GLY A 21 -3.27 1.63 4.19
CA GLY A 21 -4.37 0.67 4.02
C GLY A 21 -4.88 0.17 5.37
N THR A 22 -6.17 -0.17 5.43
CA THR A 22 -6.81 -0.72 6.64
C THR A 22 -6.93 -2.23 6.52
N VAL A 23 -6.57 -2.97 7.56
CA VAL A 23 -6.81 -4.41 7.58
C VAL A 23 -8.22 -4.70 8.08
N THR A 24 -8.99 -5.42 7.28
CA THR A 24 -10.35 -5.85 7.55
C THR A 24 -10.44 -7.38 7.57
N LEU A 25 -11.64 -7.90 7.82
CA LEU A 25 -11.95 -9.32 7.62
C LEU A 25 -12.64 -9.53 6.28
N SER A 26 -12.19 -10.56 5.57
CA SER A 26 -12.95 -11.11 4.45
C SER A 26 -14.21 -11.85 4.94
N GLN A 27 -15.12 -12.17 4.02
CA GLN A 27 -16.32 -12.99 4.30
C GLN A 27 -16.02 -14.38 4.91
N LYS A 28 -14.76 -14.85 4.80
CA LYS A 28 -14.30 -16.12 5.38
C LYS A 28 -13.51 -15.93 6.69
N ASN A 29 -13.59 -14.76 7.31
CA ASN A 29 -12.86 -14.39 8.53
C ASN A 29 -11.31 -14.47 8.40
N HIS A 30 -10.79 -14.34 7.18
CA HIS A 30 -9.34 -14.16 6.97
C HIS A 30 -8.98 -12.69 6.85
N PRO A 31 -7.80 -12.25 7.36
CA PRO A 31 -7.31 -10.89 7.17
C PRO A 31 -7.23 -10.48 5.70
N GLN A 32 -7.69 -9.26 5.42
CA GLN A 32 -7.73 -8.68 4.09
C GLN A 32 -7.33 -7.20 4.19
N LEU A 33 -6.44 -6.73 3.32
CA LEU A 33 -6.07 -5.32 3.28
C LEU A 33 -7.01 -4.58 2.33
N PHE A 34 -7.61 -3.49 2.79
CA PHE A 34 -8.35 -2.53 1.98
C PHE A 34 -7.46 -1.30 1.72
N PHE A 35 -7.18 -1.04 0.46
CA PHE A 35 -6.28 0.03 0.04
C PHE A 35 -6.68 0.59 -1.33
N ASN A 36 -6.80 1.92 -1.45
CA ASN A 36 -7.20 2.62 -2.67
C ASN A 36 -8.46 2.03 -3.36
N GLY A 37 -9.46 1.61 -2.58
CA GLY A 37 -10.70 1.04 -3.11
C GLY A 37 -10.59 -0.43 -3.56
N TYR A 38 -9.43 -1.04 -3.41
CA TYR A 38 -9.19 -2.45 -3.73
C TYR A 38 -8.98 -3.28 -2.49
N TYR A 39 -9.30 -4.56 -2.61
CA TYR A 39 -9.00 -5.56 -1.59
C TYR A 39 -7.81 -6.41 -2.00
N PHE A 40 -6.97 -6.74 -1.02
CA PHE A 40 -5.81 -7.59 -1.17
C PHE A 40 -5.85 -8.72 -0.15
N ARG A 41 -5.62 -9.94 -0.60
CA ARG A 41 -5.51 -11.13 0.26
C ARG A 41 -4.07 -11.32 0.73
N LEU A 42 -3.92 -11.78 1.96
CA LEU A 42 -2.62 -12.13 2.52
C LEU A 42 -2.05 -13.35 1.78
N VAL A 43 -0.80 -13.25 1.34
CA VAL A 43 -0.06 -14.31 0.63
C VAL A 43 1.00 -14.93 1.54
N SER A 44 1.66 -14.10 2.34
CA SER A 44 2.71 -14.52 3.27
C SER A 44 2.74 -13.56 4.46
N ASN A 45 2.96 -14.12 5.65
CA ASN A 45 3.09 -13.38 6.90
C ASN A 45 4.38 -13.79 7.62
N ASN A 46 5.46 -13.05 7.37
CA ASN A 46 6.64 -13.14 8.21
C ASN A 46 6.50 -12.15 9.37
N LYS A 47 7.23 -12.35 10.47
CA LYS A 47 7.11 -11.51 11.69
C LYS A 47 7.24 -10.00 11.41
N SER A 48 7.99 -9.62 10.39
CA SER A 48 8.26 -8.22 10.03
C SER A 48 7.59 -7.74 8.74
N LEU A 49 7.08 -8.64 7.90
CA LEU A 49 6.65 -8.30 6.55
C LEU A 49 5.50 -9.18 6.10
N GLN A 50 4.43 -8.53 5.65
CA GLN A 50 3.22 -9.16 5.19
C GLN A 50 3.05 -8.83 3.73
N LYS A 51 2.95 -9.87 2.91
CA LYS A 51 2.77 -9.72 1.46
C LYS A 51 1.31 -9.91 1.11
N TRP A 52 0.80 -8.98 0.32
CA TRP A 52 -0.59 -8.92 -0.09
C TRP A 52 -0.70 -8.98 -1.61
N ARG A 53 -1.76 -9.61 -2.11
CA ARG A 53 -2.07 -9.68 -3.54
C ARG A 53 -3.50 -9.24 -3.79
N CYS A 54 -3.67 -8.40 -4.80
CA CYS A 54 -4.97 -7.93 -5.26
C CYS A 54 -5.94 -9.09 -5.53
N THR A 55 -7.20 -8.97 -5.08
CA THR A 55 -8.21 -10.03 -5.25
C THR A 55 -8.97 -9.97 -6.57
N ARG A 56 -8.92 -8.84 -7.29
CA ARG A 56 -9.58 -8.67 -8.59
C ARG A 56 -8.99 -9.63 -9.62
N ALA A 57 -9.85 -10.25 -10.44
CA ALA A 57 -9.40 -11.08 -11.55
C ALA A 57 -8.43 -10.32 -12.47
N LEU A 58 -7.39 -11.00 -12.95
CA LEU A 58 -6.32 -10.44 -13.80
C LEU A 58 -5.49 -9.31 -13.17
N CYS A 59 -5.62 -9.07 -11.86
CA CYS A 59 -4.82 -8.11 -11.13
C CYS A 59 -3.52 -8.75 -10.64
N ASN A 60 -2.39 -8.28 -11.15
CA ASN A 60 -1.05 -8.77 -10.77
C ASN A 60 -0.36 -7.91 -9.71
N VAL A 61 -1.06 -6.90 -9.19
CA VAL A 61 -0.53 -5.98 -8.18
C VAL A 61 -0.27 -6.71 -6.86
N ARG A 62 0.91 -6.46 -6.30
CA ARG A 62 1.35 -6.93 -4.99
C ARG A 62 1.84 -5.76 -4.16
N CYS A 63 1.53 -5.80 -2.87
CA CYS A 63 1.99 -4.81 -1.92
C CYS A 63 2.36 -5.47 -0.60
N GLN A 64 2.94 -4.68 0.30
CA GLN A 64 3.50 -5.14 1.56
C GLN A 64 3.14 -4.18 2.69
N THR A 65 3.03 -4.70 3.90
CA THR A 65 2.87 -3.93 5.14
C THR A 65 3.80 -4.49 6.24
N ILE A 66 4.03 -3.71 7.29
CA ILE A 66 4.70 -4.12 8.52
C ILE A 66 3.64 -4.27 9.61
N GLY A 67 3.05 -5.46 9.71
CA GLY A 67 1.90 -5.76 10.56
C GLY A 67 0.62 -6.04 9.75
N PHE A 68 -0.35 -6.68 10.41
CA PHE A 68 -1.64 -7.03 9.79
C PHE A 68 -2.79 -7.23 10.80
N THR A 69 -2.75 -6.56 11.96
CA THR A 69 -3.84 -6.64 12.94
C THR A 69 -5.12 -6.10 12.33
N VAL A 70 -6.19 -6.86 12.43
CA VAL A 70 -7.51 -6.47 11.94
C VAL A 70 -7.99 -5.24 12.71
N GLY A 71 -8.46 -4.22 11.97
CA GLY A 71 -8.90 -2.93 12.49
C GLY A 71 -7.82 -1.86 12.49
N GLU A 72 -6.56 -2.21 12.27
CA GLU A 72 -5.45 -1.26 12.23
C GLU A 72 -5.11 -0.80 10.80
N GLN A 73 -4.41 0.33 10.72
CA GLN A 73 -3.90 0.91 9.50
C GLN A 73 -2.39 0.75 9.40
N TYR A 74 -1.92 0.46 8.19
CA TYR A 74 -0.50 0.26 7.92
C TYR A 74 -0.08 0.99 6.65
N SER A 75 1.14 1.51 6.63
CA SER A 75 1.76 2.02 5.41
C SER A 75 1.95 0.87 4.42
N VAL A 76 1.54 1.10 3.18
CA VAL A 76 1.55 0.14 2.08
C VAL A 76 2.71 0.47 1.16
N SER A 77 3.57 -0.51 0.92
CA SER A 77 4.66 -0.41 -0.06
C SER A 77 4.43 -1.39 -1.21
N PHE A 78 4.71 -0.95 -2.44
CA PHE A 78 4.60 -1.80 -3.62
C PHE A 78 5.93 -2.44 -3.96
N GLU A 79 5.90 -3.72 -4.35
CA GLU A 79 7.06 -4.36 -4.98
C GLU A 79 7.26 -3.69 -6.35
N GLN A 80 8.27 -2.81 -6.45
CA GLN A 80 8.75 -2.34 -7.75
C GLN A 80 9.40 -3.54 -8.45
N ASN A 81 8.68 -4.14 -9.40
CA ASN A 81 9.32 -5.07 -10.33
C ASN A 81 10.28 -4.24 -11.19
N ALA A 82 11.58 -4.45 -10.98
CA ALA A 82 12.63 -4.00 -11.89
C ALA A 82 12.52 -4.72 -13.24
#